data_AF-A0A4W4EH91-F1
#
_entry.id   AF-A0A4W4EH91-F1
#
_cell.length_a   1.000
_cell.length_b   1.000
_cell.length_c   1.000
_cell.angle_alpha   90.00
_cell.angle_beta   90.00
_cell.angle_gamma   90.00
#
_symmetry.space_group_name_H-M   'P 1'
#
loop_
_entity.id
_entity.type
_entity.pdbx_description
1 polymer ?
#
loop_
_entity_poly.entity_id
_entity_poly.type
_entity_poly.pdbx_seq_one_letter_code
_entity_poly.pdbx_strand_id
1 'polypeptide(L)'
;MAASESRIAGRVIVYSMPGCPHCLQAKSTLGSLGLPVWDINVAHDAALRARLKELTGSSTVPHIFFNNVYVGRNEHLQNLSPEALERLVHMVREEPVPSNPYPLPAGTSPETEERDGGGLYIVVFSPSPSVQSVDYRAMSKSPWLERYCEWTLQLQQAKLLSLSREEKLAFFINVYNALVIHGNLRLSFPKTMWQRYRFFNYVSYLIGGEVFTLQDIENGVLRGNRKGVTQLLKPFSNNDPRLQVALPEVEPLIHFALNHGVKGCPPIKVYSPQDIKGQLHSAAEAFLESSEGCVVDYVKREVKLSQIFKWYKVDFGGADEKLLNWVVDHMGESEKKSRLKILLSAGNVKVSYLLYDWSTNSTD
;
A
#
# COMPACT_ATOMS: atom_id res chain seq x y z
N MET A 1 18.80 24.88 17.15
CA MET A 1 17.58 25.43 17.77
C MET A 1 16.40 24.71 17.17
N ALA A 2 15.77 23.83 17.94
CA ALA A 2 14.62 23.05 17.50
C ALA A 2 13.43 23.99 17.23
N ALA A 3 12.82 23.90 16.06
CA ALA A 3 11.55 24.54 15.79
C ALA A 3 10.50 23.90 16.69
N SER A 4 9.88 24.69 17.57
CA SER A 4 8.81 24.25 18.45
C SER A 4 7.63 23.74 17.62
N GLU A 5 7.24 22.48 17.81
CA GLU A 5 5.93 21.98 17.40
C GLU A 5 4.87 22.92 17.97
N SER A 6 4.14 23.63 17.11
CA SER A 6 3.07 24.53 17.53
C SER A 6 1.96 23.69 18.18
N ARG A 7 1.87 23.74 19.51
CA ARG A 7 0.86 23.02 20.28
C ARG A 7 -0.49 23.69 20.07
N ILE A 8 -1.45 22.98 19.46
CA ILE A 8 -2.79 23.51 19.16
C ILE A 8 -3.72 23.11 20.32
N ALA A 9 -4.28 24.10 21.03
CA ALA A 9 -5.13 23.87 22.20
C ALA A 9 -6.60 23.56 21.85
N GLY A 10 -7.09 24.09 20.74
CA GLY A 10 -8.46 23.98 20.26
C GLY A 10 -8.62 22.96 19.13
N ARG A 11 -9.74 23.04 18.40
CA ARG A 11 -10.07 22.14 17.29
C ARG A 11 -10.84 22.82 16.17
N VAL A 12 -10.67 22.30 14.95
CA VAL A 12 -11.48 22.72 13.78
C VAL A 12 -12.27 21.52 13.27
N ILE A 13 -13.59 21.66 13.16
CA ILE A 13 -14.47 20.59 12.66
C ILE A 13 -14.97 20.98 11.28
N VAL A 14 -14.93 20.02 10.35
CA VAL A 14 -15.54 20.17 9.03
C VAL A 14 -16.49 19.01 8.79
N TYR A 15 -17.78 19.30 8.66
CA TYR A 15 -18.73 18.31 8.16
C TYR A 15 -18.62 18.24 6.64
N SER A 16 -18.32 17.07 6.09
CA SER A 16 -18.05 16.87 4.68
C SER A 16 -18.79 15.69 4.07
N MET A 17 -18.76 15.60 2.74
CA MET A 17 -19.12 14.38 2.00
C MET A 17 -17.99 14.05 1.01
N PRO A 18 -17.70 12.76 0.78
CA PRO A 18 -16.77 12.31 -0.25
C PRO A 18 -17.14 12.88 -1.63
N GLY A 19 -16.12 13.22 -2.42
CA GLY A 19 -16.30 13.79 -3.77
C GLY A 19 -16.85 15.22 -3.83
N CYS A 20 -17.09 15.91 -2.71
CA CYS A 20 -17.57 17.30 -2.73
C CYS A 20 -16.40 18.30 -2.96
N PRO A 21 -16.36 19.04 -4.08
CA PRO A 21 -15.27 19.97 -4.38
C PRO A 21 -15.10 21.08 -3.34
N HIS A 22 -16.22 21.57 -2.79
CA HIS A 22 -16.21 22.62 -1.76
C HIS A 22 -15.65 22.12 -0.42
N CYS A 23 -15.83 20.84 -0.09
CA CYS A 23 -15.23 20.25 1.11
C CYS A 23 -13.71 20.14 0.96
N LEU A 24 -13.24 19.69 -0.20
CA LEU A 24 -11.80 19.62 -0.50
C LEU A 24 -11.14 20.99 -0.44
N GLN A 25 -11.77 22.01 -1.03
CA GLN A 25 -11.28 23.38 -1.00
C GLN A 25 -11.19 23.94 0.42
N ALA A 26 -12.23 23.72 1.24
CA ALA A 26 -12.23 24.15 2.64
C ALA A 26 -11.11 23.49 3.44
N LYS A 27 -10.93 22.17 3.31
CA LYS A 27 -9.87 21.43 4.01
C LYS A 27 -8.47 21.86 3.57
N SER A 28 -8.25 22.06 2.28
CA SER A 28 -6.98 22.57 1.75
C SER A 28 -6.65 23.97 2.30
N THR A 29 -7.66 24.84 2.41
CA THR A 29 -7.49 26.18 3.00
C THR A 29 -7.07 26.07 4.46
N LEU A 30 -7.74 25.23 5.25
CA LEU A 30 -7.41 25.02 6.66
C LEU A 30 -6.03 24.35 6.86
N GLY A 31 -5.66 23.38 6.01
CA GLY A 31 -4.33 22.76 5.99
C GLY A 31 -3.22 23.75 5.61
N SER A 32 -3.51 24.72 4.74
CA SER A 32 -2.56 25.80 4.41
C SER A 32 -2.23 26.67 5.63
N LEU A 33 -3.18 26.83 6.55
CA LEU A 33 -3.05 27.58 7.82
C LEU A 33 -2.39 26.75 8.95
N GLY A 34 -2.05 25.48 8.68
CA GLY A 34 -1.47 24.56 9.65
C GLY A 34 -2.44 24.16 10.76
N LEU A 35 -3.75 24.15 10.48
CA LEU A 35 -4.77 23.73 11.42
C LEU A 35 -5.20 22.28 11.15
N PRO A 36 -5.07 21.35 12.12
CA PRO A 36 -5.57 20.00 12.01
C PRO A 36 -7.09 20.01 11.96
N VAL A 37 -7.67 19.21 11.06
CA VAL A 37 -9.11 19.21 10.78
C VAL A 37 -9.73 17.90 11.24
N TRP A 38 -10.77 18.00 12.05
CA TRP A 38 -11.66 16.89 12.37
C TRP A 38 -12.72 16.79 11.29
N ASP A 39 -12.45 15.96 10.29
CA ASP A 39 -13.35 15.72 9.18
C ASP A 39 -14.47 14.74 9.58
N ILE A 40 -15.71 15.21 9.55
CA ILE A 40 -16.90 14.46 9.90
C ILE A 40 -17.69 14.16 8.63
N ASN A 41 -17.57 12.92 8.15
CA ASN A 41 -18.31 12.46 6.97
C ASN A 41 -19.79 12.23 7.30
N VAL A 42 -20.68 12.96 6.62
CA VAL A 42 -22.14 12.84 6.78
C VAL A 42 -22.84 12.02 5.70
N ALA A 43 -22.12 11.49 4.71
CA ALA A 43 -22.71 10.87 3.51
C ALA A 43 -23.61 9.66 3.84
N HIS A 44 -23.20 8.82 4.79
CA HIS A 44 -23.91 7.57 5.11
C HIS A 44 -24.58 7.58 6.49
N ASP A 45 -24.54 8.69 7.22
CA ASP A 45 -25.15 8.82 8.55
C ASP A 45 -26.36 9.76 8.50
N ALA A 46 -27.56 9.16 8.42
CA ALA A 46 -28.82 9.90 8.39
C ALA A 46 -29.10 10.67 9.68
N ALA A 47 -28.67 10.14 10.84
CA ALA A 47 -28.85 10.82 12.12
C ALA A 47 -27.93 12.05 12.22
N LEU A 48 -26.70 11.92 11.72
CA LEU A 48 -25.74 13.02 11.67
C LEU A 48 -26.16 14.11 10.68
N ARG A 49 -26.75 13.77 9.53
CA ARG A 49 -27.35 14.75 8.61
C ARG A 49 -28.55 15.47 9.22
N ALA A 50 -29.42 14.75 9.93
CA ALA A 50 -30.55 15.35 10.63
C ALA A 50 -30.07 16.35 11.70
N ARG A 51 -29.05 15.96 12.46
CA ARG A 51 -28.40 16.82 13.45
C ARG A 51 -27.70 18.02 12.81
N LEU A 52 -26.96 17.82 11.72
CA LEU A 52 -26.31 18.92 10.99
C LEU A 52 -27.34 19.94 10.51
N LYS A 53 -28.49 19.47 10.03
CA LYS A 53 -29.62 20.31 9.62
C LYS A 53 -30.23 21.07 10.80
N GLU A 54 -30.37 20.43 11.97
CA GLU A 54 -30.82 21.10 13.19
C GLU A 54 -29.83 22.19 13.65
N LEU A 55 -28.53 21.91 13.55
CA LEU A 55 -27.47 22.82 14.00
C LEU A 55 -27.22 24.01 13.06
N THR A 56 -27.39 23.82 11.75
CA THR A 56 -26.96 24.81 10.73
C THR A 56 -28.11 25.32 9.86
N GLY A 57 -29.29 24.74 9.98
CA GLY A 57 -30.44 25.01 9.11
C GLY A 57 -30.33 24.43 7.69
N SER A 58 -29.21 23.77 7.33
CA SER A 58 -28.95 23.25 5.99
C SER A 58 -28.51 21.78 6.00
N SER A 59 -28.81 21.07 4.92
CA SER A 59 -28.34 19.71 4.65
C SER A 59 -27.19 19.65 3.63
N THR A 60 -26.68 20.80 3.22
CA THR A 60 -25.54 20.91 2.30
C THR A 60 -24.21 20.70 3.04
N VAL A 61 -23.10 20.56 2.31
CA VAL A 61 -21.75 20.51 2.88
C VAL A 61 -20.80 21.38 2.02
N PRO A 62 -19.67 21.86 2.55
CA PRO A 62 -19.19 21.69 3.93
C PRO A 62 -19.84 22.64 4.94
N HIS A 63 -19.76 22.28 6.22
CA HIS A 63 -20.01 23.18 7.36
C HIS A 63 -18.82 23.18 8.31
N ILE A 64 -18.27 24.37 8.57
CA ILE A 64 -16.98 24.55 9.25
C ILE A 64 -17.19 25.20 10.61
N PHE A 65 -16.52 24.67 11.63
CA PHE A 65 -16.54 25.16 13.00
C PHE A 65 -15.13 25.29 13.56
N PHE A 66 -14.85 26.39 14.25
CA PHE A 66 -13.63 26.60 15.04
C PHE A 66 -14.04 26.56 16.50
N ASN A 67 -13.61 25.55 17.25
CA ASN A 67 -14.12 25.24 18.58
C ASN A 67 -15.65 25.12 18.60
N ASN A 68 -16.36 26.15 19.09
CA ASN A 68 -17.82 26.25 19.09
C ASN A 68 -18.34 27.39 18.20
N VAL A 69 -17.46 28.10 17.48
CA VAL A 69 -17.82 29.15 16.55
C VAL A 69 -18.16 28.53 15.19
N TYR A 70 -19.41 28.67 14.78
CA TYR A 70 -19.85 28.26 13.46
C TYR A 70 -19.45 29.31 12.41
N VAL A 71 -18.57 28.94 11.48
CA VAL A 71 -18.08 29.82 10.41
C VAL A 71 -19.00 29.77 9.19
N GLY A 72 -19.61 28.61 8.92
CA GLY A 72 -20.54 28.44 7.81
C GLY A 72 -20.03 27.49 6.73
N ARG A 73 -20.53 27.73 5.51
CA ARG A 73 -20.15 27.00 4.28
C ARG A 73 -18.76 27.40 3.77
N ASN A 74 -18.24 26.67 2.79
CA ASN A 74 -16.95 27.00 2.13
C ASN A 74 -16.88 28.47 1.67
N GLU A 75 -17.93 28.98 1.04
CA GLU A 75 -18.00 30.40 0.61
C GLU A 75 -17.71 31.38 1.76
N HIS A 76 -18.20 31.10 2.97
CA HIS A 76 -17.98 31.98 4.11
C HIS A 76 -16.51 31.94 4.55
N LEU A 77 -15.89 30.74 4.56
CA LEU A 77 -14.46 30.60 4.87
C LEU A 77 -13.58 31.34 3.85
N GLN A 78 -13.89 31.23 2.55
CA GLN A 78 -13.12 31.91 1.49
C GLN A 78 -13.31 33.43 1.51
N ASN A 79 -14.45 33.92 2.00
CA ASN A 79 -14.77 35.34 2.07
C ASN A 79 -14.45 35.99 3.42
N LEU A 80 -13.79 35.28 4.35
CA LEU A 80 -13.35 35.89 5.61
C LEU A 80 -12.29 36.96 5.34
N SER A 81 -12.38 38.09 6.04
CA SER A 81 -11.28 39.06 6.03
C SER A 81 -10.03 38.45 6.69
N PRO A 82 -8.81 38.87 6.28
CA PRO A 82 -7.58 38.38 6.89
C PRO A 82 -7.58 38.50 8.43
N GLU A 83 -8.09 39.61 8.96
CA GLU A 83 -8.16 39.86 10.40
C GLU A 83 -9.15 38.91 11.09
N ALA A 84 -10.26 38.55 10.43
CA ALA A 84 -11.22 37.60 10.96
C ALA A 84 -10.67 36.17 10.97
N LEU A 85 -9.93 35.80 9.92
CA LEU A 85 -9.28 34.51 9.81
C LEU A 85 -8.17 34.34 10.85
N GLU A 86 -7.33 35.36 11.03
CA GLU A 86 -6.26 35.37 12.05
C GLU A 86 -6.83 35.21 13.46
N ARG A 87 -7.94 35.89 13.78
CA ARG A 87 -8.61 35.73 15.09
C ARG A 87 -9.07 34.29 15.34
N LEU A 88 -9.63 33.63 14.32
CA LEU A 88 -10.08 32.24 14.43
C LEU A 88 -8.91 31.26 14.56
N VAL A 89 -7.82 31.49 13.81
CA VAL A 89 -6.59 30.70 13.92
C VAL A 89 -5.97 30.86 15.31
N HIS A 90 -5.88 32.08 15.83
CA HIS A 90 -5.37 32.37 17.16
C HIS A 90 -6.22 31.70 18.25
N MET A 91 -7.55 31.79 18.14
CA MET A 91 -8.48 31.12 19.05
C MET A 91 -8.22 29.61 19.12
N VAL A 92 -8.05 28.94 17.98
CA VAL A 92 -7.79 27.50 17.96
C VAL A 92 -6.39 27.14 18.48
N ARG A 93 -5.41 28.04 18.36
CA ARG A 93 -4.06 27.78 18.87
C ARG A 93 -3.97 27.96 20.38
N GLU A 94 -4.56 29.03 20.91
CA GLU A 94 -4.36 29.46 22.30
C GLU A 94 -5.49 29.00 23.24
N GLU A 95 -6.73 28.86 22.75
CA GLU A 95 -7.87 28.51 23.60
C GLU A 95 -8.17 27.01 23.58
N PRO A 96 -8.28 26.37 24.75
CA PRO A 96 -8.63 24.96 24.83
C PRO A 96 -10.06 24.73 24.33
N VAL A 97 -10.33 23.50 23.89
CA VAL A 97 -11.68 23.07 23.51
C VAL A 97 -12.68 23.43 24.63
N PRO A 98 -13.77 24.17 24.34
CA PRO A 98 -14.75 24.58 25.34
C PRO A 98 -15.35 23.42 26.12
N SER A 99 -15.79 23.66 27.36
CA SER A 99 -16.36 22.65 28.27
C SER A 99 -17.66 22.00 27.80
N ASN A 100 -18.37 22.63 26.86
CA ASN A 100 -19.51 22.04 26.13
C ASN A 100 -19.21 21.98 24.63
N PRO A 101 -18.34 21.07 24.18
CA PRO A 101 -17.94 21.00 22.78
C PRO A 101 -19.07 20.44 21.91
N TYR A 102 -19.18 20.90 20.66
CA TYR A 102 -19.93 20.15 19.64
C TYR A 102 -19.50 18.66 19.65
N PRO A 103 -20.44 17.72 19.85
CA PRO A 103 -20.09 16.32 20.03
C PRO A 103 -19.62 15.69 18.73
N LEU A 104 -18.53 14.93 18.83
CA LEU A 104 -17.97 14.14 17.73
C LEU A 104 -18.55 12.71 17.75
N PRO A 105 -18.74 12.07 16.59
CA PRO A 105 -18.94 10.63 16.53
C PRO A 105 -17.75 9.90 17.19
N ALA A 106 -18.02 8.77 17.84
CA ALA A 106 -16.98 7.97 18.51
C ALA A 106 -15.91 7.53 17.51
N GLY A 107 -14.63 7.72 17.85
CA GLY A 107 -13.49 7.35 17.00
C GLY A 107 -13.02 8.43 16.00
N THR A 108 -13.53 9.66 16.08
CA THR A 108 -13.07 10.77 15.22
C THR A 108 -11.75 11.36 15.75
N SER A 109 -10.68 11.23 14.97
CA SER A 109 -9.36 11.84 15.23
C SER A 109 -9.06 12.94 14.18
N PRO A 110 -8.22 13.94 14.49
CA PRO A 110 -7.86 14.98 13.53
C PRO A 110 -7.07 14.39 12.35
N GLU A 111 -7.40 14.80 11.12
CA GLU A 111 -6.53 14.65 9.96
C GLU A 111 -5.32 15.59 10.18
N THR A 112 -4.15 15.05 10.53
CA THR A 112 -2.87 15.76 10.45
C THR A 112 -2.30 15.53 9.05
N GLU A 113 -2.29 16.55 8.20
CA GLU A 113 -1.44 16.56 7.01
C GLU A 113 0.02 16.55 7.46
N GLU A 114 0.64 15.37 7.48
CA GLU A 114 2.10 15.29 7.40
C GLU A 114 2.51 15.90 6.06
N ARG A 115 2.96 17.16 6.11
CA ARG A 115 3.74 17.76 5.03
C ARG A 115 5.10 17.06 5.05
N ASP A 116 5.20 15.93 4.38
CA ASP A 116 6.49 15.35 4.03
C ASP A 116 6.73 15.52 2.53
N GLY A 117 7.91 16.01 2.19
CA GLY A 117 8.22 16.60 0.90
C GLY A 117 8.01 15.65 -0.29
N GLY A 118 7.23 16.10 -1.28
CA GLY A 118 7.45 15.78 -2.69
C GLY A 118 7.43 14.32 -3.15
N GLY A 119 6.98 13.36 -2.33
CA GLY A 119 6.86 11.95 -2.69
C GLY A 119 5.41 11.48 -2.60
N LEU A 120 4.83 11.06 -3.72
CA LEU A 120 3.49 10.46 -3.78
C LEU A 120 3.54 9.05 -3.15
N TYR A 121 3.52 8.98 -1.82
CA TYR A 121 3.37 7.72 -1.09
C TYR A 121 1.89 7.46 -0.86
N ILE A 122 1.31 6.57 -1.67
CA ILE A 122 0.00 6.01 -1.36
C ILE A 122 0.19 5.10 -0.15
N VAL A 123 -0.19 5.59 1.04
CA VAL A 123 -0.34 4.75 2.23
C VAL A 123 -1.56 3.85 1.98
N VAL A 124 -1.29 2.66 1.45
CA VAL A 124 -2.31 1.61 1.33
C VAL A 124 -2.66 1.17 2.76
N PHE A 125 -3.91 1.39 3.14
CA PHE A 125 -4.47 0.96 4.42
C PHE A 125 -4.13 -0.51 4.71
N SER A 126 -3.42 -0.77 5.81
CA SER A 126 -3.09 -2.13 6.27
C SER A 126 -4.10 -2.59 7.32
N PRO A 127 -4.73 -3.76 7.17
CA PRO A 127 -5.22 -4.51 8.32
C PRO A 127 -3.99 -5.12 9.01
N SER A 128 -3.65 -4.72 10.24
CA SER A 128 -2.67 -5.38 11.14
C SER A 128 -1.22 -5.59 10.62
N PRO A 129 -0.19 -5.76 11.48
CA PRO A 129 1.14 -6.16 11.03
C PRO A 129 1.09 -7.66 10.66
N SER A 130 1.27 -7.96 9.37
CA SER A 130 1.23 -9.30 8.75
C SER A 130 -0.13 -10.00 8.77
N VAL A 131 -0.82 -9.93 7.63
CA VAL A 131 -2.04 -10.71 7.39
C VAL A 131 -1.74 -11.78 6.35
N GLN A 132 -1.76 -13.04 6.78
CA GLN A 132 -1.63 -14.20 5.89
C GLN A 132 -2.96 -14.54 5.20
N SER A 133 -4.09 -14.11 5.77
CA SER A 133 -5.44 -14.38 5.27
C SER A 133 -6.32 -13.12 5.28
N VAL A 134 -6.92 -12.76 4.14
CA VAL A 134 -7.67 -11.50 3.97
C VAL A 134 -9.18 -11.77 3.97
N ASP A 135 -9.94 -10.97 4.71
CA ASP A 135 -11.42 -10.97 4.71
C ASP A 135 -11.94 -10.03 3.62
N TYR A 136 -12.10 -10.58 2.41
CA TYR A 136 -12.51 -9.81 1.24
C TYR A 136 -13.97 -9.37 1.33
N ARG A 137 -14.84 -10.17 1.97
CA ARG A 137 -16.24 -9.79 2.17
C ARG A 137 -16.39 -8.57 3.06
N ALA A 138 -15.65 -8.50 4.17
CA ALA A 138 -15.64 -7.32 5.03
C ALA A 138 -15.08 -6.09 4.28
N MET A 139 -13.97 -6.25 3.55
CA MET A 139 -13.37 -5.17 2.76
C MET A 139 -14.31 -4.64 1.68
N SER A 140 -15.09 -5.51 1.02
CA SER A 140 -16.03 -5.10 -0.03
C SER A 140 -17.16 -4.18 0.45
N LYS A 141 -17.48 -4.24 1.75
CA LYS A 141 -18.51 -3.41 2.40
C LYS A 141 -17.93 -2.21 3.14
N SER A 142 -16.60 -2.09 3.16
CA SER A 142 -15.91 -1.05 3.89
C SER A 142 -15.96 0.28 3.13
N PRO A 143 -16.29 1.40 3.79
CA PRO A 143 -16.15 2.75 3.20
C PRO A 143 -14.72 3.04 2.71
N TRP A 144 -13.72 2.34 3.27
CA TRP A 144 -12.33 2.46 2.85
C TRP A 144 -12.08 2.00 1.40
N LEU A 145 -12.93 1.12 0.85
CA LEU A 145 -12.80 0.71 -0.55
C LEU A 145 -13.08 1.87 -1.51
N GLU A 146 -14.04 2.73 -1.19
CA GLU A 146 -14.34 3.92 -2.00
C GLU A 146 -13.18 4.91 -1.94
N ARG A 147 -12.66 5.19 -0.74
CA ARG A 147 -11.50 6.07 -0.56
C ARG A 147 -10.24 5.52 -1.24
N TYR A 148 -10.05 4.20 -1.21
CA TYR A 148 -9.00 3.54 -1.96
C TYR A 148 -9.16 3.73 -3.48
N CYS A 149 -10.38 3.58 -4.02
CA CYS A 149 -10.64 3.88 -5.42
C CYS A 149 -10.31 5.34 -5.75
N GLU A 150 -10.65 6.31 -4.90
CA GLU A 150 -10.29 7.71 -5.10
C GLU A 150 -8.76 7.93 -5.10
N TRP A 151 -8.03 7.30 -4.18
CA TRP A 151 -6.57 7.39 -4.16
C TRP A 151 -5.90 6.77 -5.39
N THR A 152 -6.46 5.68 -5.93
CA THR A 152 -5.94 5.09 -7.17
C THR A 152 -6.09 6.01 -8.37
N LEU A 153 -7.00 7.00 -8.36
CA LEU A 153 -7.05 8.04 -9.40
C LEU A 153 -5.80 8.94 -9.39
N GLN A 154 -5.17 9.15 -8.24
CA GLN A 154 -3.97 9.96 -8.13
C GLN A 154 -2.75 9.31 -8.81
N LEU A 155 -2.76 7.98 -8.97
CA LEU A 155 -1.71 7.24 -9.69
C LEU A 155 -1.51 7.77 -11.11
N GLN A 156 -2.57 8.29 -11.75
CA GLN A 156 -2.51 8.82 -13.11
C GLN A 156 -1.52 9.99 -13.24
N GLN A 157 -1.28 10.73 -12.15
CA GLN A 157 -0.41 11.90 -12.10
C GLN A 157 0.99 11.58 -11.56
N ALA A 158 1.29 10.31 -11.26
CA ALA A 158 2.57 9.89 -10.70
C ALA A 158 3.74 10.17 -11.67
N LYS A 159 4.78 10.84 -11.18
CA LYS A 159 6.02 11.11 -11.93
C LYS A 159 7.00 9.96 -11.78
N LEU A 160 6.80 8.88 -12.54
CA LEU A 160 7.55 7.63 -12.38
C LEU A 160 9.03 7.73 -12.74
N LEU A 161 9.39 8.62 -13.67
CA LEU A 161 10.77 8.76 -14.15
C LEU A 161 11.70 9.49 -13.16
N SER A 162 11.14 10.28 -12.24
CA SER A 162 11.92 10.96 -11.20
C SER A 162 12.20 10.10 -9.97
N LEU A 163 11.61 8.91 -9.88
CA LEU A 163 11.78 8.02 -8.74
C LEU A 163 13.14 7.34 -8.77
N SER A 164 13.81 7.32 -7.61
CA SER A 164 14.96 6.46 -7.34
C SER A 164 14.59 4.98 -7.43
N ARG A 165 15.60 4.10 -7.42
CA ARG A 165 15.40 2.65 -7.46
C ARG A 165 14.57 2.18 -6.26
N GLU A 166 14.90 2.66 -5.06
CA GLU A 166 14.24 2.30 -3.81
C GLU A 166 12.79 2.80 -3.77
N GLU A 167 12.55 4.02 -4.25
CA GLU A 167 11.19 4.56 -4.39
C GLU A 167 10.37 3.76 -5.40
N LYS A 168 10.94 3.39 -6.55
CA LYS A 168 10.27 2.52 -7.53
C LYS A 168 9.91 1.17 -6.94
N LEU A 169 10.83 0.52 -6.21
CA LEU A 169 10.56 -0.76 -5.55
C LEU A 169 9.38 -0.64 -4.58
N ALA A 170 9.45 0.28 -3.62
CA ALA A 170 8.39 0.47 -2.63
C ALA A 170 7.04 0.81 -3.29
N PHE A 171 7.05 1.75 -4.24
CA PHE A 171 5.85 2.18 -4.96
C PHE A 171 5.20 1.00 -5.72
N PHE A 172 5.95 0.31 -6.57
CA PHE A 172 5.38 -0.73 -7.42
C PHE A 172 5.01 -2.00 -6.65
N ILE A 173 5.74 -2.36 -5.58
CA ILE A 173 5.33 -3.48 -4.71
C ILE A 173 4.01 -3.17 -4.02
N ASN A 174 3.87 -1.97 -3.44
CA ASN A 174 2.63 -1.56 -2.76
C ASN A 174 1.46 -1.50 -3.76
N VAL A 175 1.66 -0.88 -4.92
CA VAL A 175 0.65 -0.78 -5.97
C VAL A 175 0.25 -2.17 -6.49
N TYR A 176 1.21 -3.07 -6.70
CA TYR A 176 0.93 -4.44 -7.12
C TYR A 176 0.05 -5.17 -6.10
N ASN A 177 0.46 -5.19 -4.83
CA ASN A 177 -0.28 -5.88 -3.77
C ASN A 177 -1.68 -5.30 -3.61
N ALA A 178 -1.82 -3.98 -3.69
CA ALA A 178 -3.11 -3.31 -3.63
C ALA A 178 -3.99 -3.60 -4.85
N LEU A 179 -3.41 -3.69 -6.05
CA LEU A 179 -4.12 -4.04 -7.28
C LEU A 179 -4.61 -5.50 -7.26
N VAL A 180 -3.85 -6.43 -6.70
CA VAL A 180 -4.31 -7.82 -6.50
C VAL A 180 -5.54 -7.86 -5.59
N ILE A 181 -5.50 -7.16 -4.45
CA ILE A 181 -6.66 -7.08 -3.54
C ILE A 181 -7.86 -6.47 -4.26
N HIS A 182 -7.68 -5.32 -4.92
CA HIS A 182 -8.77 -4.63 -5.60
C HIS A 182 -9.36 -5.46 -6.74
N GLY A 183 -8.52 -6.11 -7.54
CA GLY A 183 -8.94 -7.00 -8.61
C GLY A 183 -9.80 -8.14 -8.08
N ASN A 184 -9.38 -8.80 -6.99
CA ASN A 184 -10.16 -9.88 -6.38
C ASN A 184 -11.50 -9.38 -5.80
N LEU A 185 -11.53 -8.20 -5.20
CA LEU A 185 -12.78 -7.58 -4.70
C LEU A 185 -13.77 -7.28 -5.83
N ARG A 186 -13.30 -6.86 -7.01
CA ARG A 186 -14.16 -6.46 -8.13
C ARG A 186 -14.53 -7.62 -9.06
N LEU A 187 -13.63 -8.56 -9.28
CA LEU A 187 -13.76 -9.60 -10.31
C LEU A 187 -13.92 -11.02 -9.73
N SER A 188 -13.86 -11.17 -8.40
CA SER A 188 -13.74 -12.46 -7.71
C SER A 188 -12.43 -13.20 -7.98
N PHE A 189 -12.16 -14.22 -7.17
CA PHE A 189 -10.94 -15.02 -7.28
C PHE A 189 -10.91 -15.87 -8.55
N PRO A 190 -9.76 -15.93 -9.25
CA PRO A 190 -9.57 -16.88 -10.34
C PRO A 190 -9.54 -18.32 -9.80
N LYS A 191 -10.45 -19.15 -10.28
CA LYS A 191 -10.58 -20.57 -9.88
C LYS A 191 -9.83 -21.53 -10.81
N THR A 192 -9.50 -21.08 -12.02
CA THR A 192 -8.79 -21.90 -13.03
C THR A 192 -7.50 -21.23 -13.49
N MET A 193 -6.58 -22.02 -14.05
CA MET A 193 -5.32 -21.48 -14.59
C MET A 193 -5.54 -20.44 -15.68
N TRP A 194 -6.57 -20.60 -16.51
CA TRP A 194 -6.90 -19.63 -17.55
C TRP A 194 -7.50 -18.33 -16.99
N GLN A 195 -8.36 -18.42 -15.97
CA GLN A 195 -8.84 -17.24 -15.26
C GLN A 195 -7.69 -16.50 -14.58
N ARG A 196 -6.74 -17.24 -13.98
CA ARG A 196 -5.55 -16.66 -13.36
C ARG A 196 -4.67 -15.97 -14.41
N TYR A 197 -4.42 -16.61 -15.55
CA TYR A 197 -3.72 -15.99 -16.66
C TYR A 197 -4.39 -14.67 -17.07
N ARG A 198 -5.71 -14.65 -17.28
CA ARG A 198 -6.43 -13.42 -17.62
C ARG A 198 -6.33 -12.37 -16.53
N PHE A 199 -6.49 -12.76 -15.27
CA PHE A 199 -6.41 -11.85 -14.14
C PHE A 199 -5.08 -11.06 -14.16
N PHE A 200 -3.94 -11.76 -14.22
CA PHE A 200 -2.64 -11.11 -14.18
C PHE A 200 -2.30 -10.32 -15.47
N ASN A 201 -2.91 -10.65 -16.61
CA ASN A 201 -2.66 -9.98 -17.89
C ASN A 201 -3.64 -8.84 -18.23
N TYR A 202 -4.75 -8.69 -17.51
CA TYR A 202 -5.76 -7.66 -17.82
C TYR A 202 -6.09 -6.73 -16.65
N VAL A 203 -5.98 -7.21 -15.40
CA VAL A 203 -6.16 -6.35 -14.22
C VAL A 203 -5.02 -5.34 -14.17
N SER A 204 -5.38 -4.05 -14.20
CA SER A 204 -4.44 -2.97 -14.45
C SER A 204 -4.86 -1.65 -13.80
N TYR A 205 -3.89 -0.76 -13.65
CA TYR A 205 -4.10 0.65 -13.33
C TYR A 205 -3.48 1.55 -14.38
N LEU A 206 -4.04 2.76 -14.50
CA LEU A 206 -3.44 3.87 -15.22
C LEU A 206 -2.50 4.62 -14.27
N ILE A 207 -1.19 4.55 -14.52
CA ILE A 207 -0.15 5.10 -13.65
C ILE A 207 0.76 6.00 -14.49
N GLY A 208 0.86 7.28 -14.13
CA GLY A 208 1.69 8.25 -14.85
C GLY A 208 1.33 8.38 -16.34
N GLY A 209 0.06 8.21 -16.68
CA GLY A 209 -0.44 8.25 -18.06
C GLY A 209 -0.36 6.93 -18.85
N GLU A 210 0.24 5.88 -18.29
CA GLU A 210 0.40 4.59 -18.97
C GLU A 210 -0.35 3.45 -18.24
N VAL A 211 -0.82 2.46 -18.98
CA VAL A 211 -1.53 1.31 -18.38
C VAL A 211 -0.53 0.25 -17.93
N PHE A 212 -0.59 -0.15 -16.67
CA PHE A 212 0.23 -1.21 -16.09
C PHE A 212 -0.65 -2.34 -15.57
N THR A 213 -0.51 -3.52 -16.16
CA THR A 213 -1.09 -4.77 -15.63
C THR A 213 -0.25 -5.29 -14.47
N LEU A 214 -0.80 -6.24 -13.70
CA LEU A 214 -0.01 -6.95 -12.68
C LEU A 214 1.24 -7.62 -13.30
N GLN A 215 1.09 -8.21 -14.49
CA GLN A 215 2.22 -8.77 -15.22
C GLN A 215 3.27 -7.71 -15.55
N ASP A 216 2.83 -6.54 -16.05
CA ASP A 216 3.72 -5.44 -16.43
C ASP A 216 4.51 -4.93 -15.23
N ILE A 217 3.86 -4.80 -14.06
CA ILE A 217 4.52 -4.35 -12.83
C ILE A 217 5.55 -5.38 -12.37
N GLU A 218 5.17 -6.65 -12.23
CA GLU A 218 6.08 -7.70 -11.74
C GLU A 218 7.24 -7.91 -12.72
N ASN A 219 6.94 -8.22 -13.97
CA ASN A 219 7.93 -8.70 -14.92
C ASN A 219 8.56 -7.58 -15.74
N GLY A 220 7.79 -6.54 -16.04
CA GLY A 220 8.21 -5.37 -16.81
C GLY A 220 9.02 -4.42 -15.96
N VAL A 221 8.46 -4.00 -14.83
CA VAL A 221 9.09 -2.99 -13.98
C VAL A 221 10.07 -3.62 -12.99
N LEU A 222 9.58 -4.44 -12.07
CA LEU A 222 10.35 -4.92 -10.91
C LEU A 222 11.41 -5.98 -11.28
N ARG A 223 11.17 -6.79 -12.31
CA ARG A 223 12.14 -7.77 -12.81
C ARG A 223 13.04 -7.24 -13.94
N GLY A 224 12.99 -5.96 -14.26
CA GLY A 224 13.82 -5.36 -15.32
C GLY A 224 13.48 -5.90 -16.71
N ASN A 225 12.19 -5.89 -17.08
CA ASN A 225 11.66 -6.36 -18.36
C ASN A 225 12.05 -7.79 -18.74
N ARG A 226 11.99 -8.70 -17.75
CA ARG A 226 12.21 -10.14 -17.97
C ARG A 226 10.94 -10.82 -18.44
N LYS A 227 11.12 -11.93 -19.15
CA LYS A 227 10.02 -12.81 -19.57
C LYS A 227 9.37 -13.43 -18.33
N GLY A 228 8.04 -13.38 -18.27
CA GLY A 228 7.25 -14.05 -17.22
C GLY A 228 7.19 -15.57 -17.44
N VAL A 229 6.88 -16.32 -16.38
CA VAL A 229 6.88 -17.80 -16.36
C VAL A 229 5.95 -18.39 -17.42
N THR A 230 4.77 -17.79 -17.61
CA THR A 230 3.73 -18.23 -18.54
C THR A 230 3.70 -17.43 -19.83
N GLN A 231 4.63 -16.49 -20.00
CA GLN A 231 4.66 -15.58 -21.15
C GLN A 231 5.55 -16.12 -22.25
N LEU A 232 5.32 -15.69 -23.49
CA LEU A 232 6.20 -16.00 -24.63
C LEU A 232 7.22 -14.89 -24.88
N LEU A 233 6.84 -13.64 -24.63
CA LEU A 233 7.62 -12.44 -24.91
C LEU A 233 7.90 -11.63 -23.63
N LYS A 234 8.79 -10.66 -23.75
CA LYS A 234 8.98 -9.65 -22.71
C LYS A 234 7.75 -8.74 -22.62
N PRO A 235 7.40 -8.24 -21.42
CA PRO A 235 6.30 -7.29 -21.22
C PRO A 235 6.40 -6.07 -22.15
N PHE A 236 7.57 -5.45 -22.21
CA PHE A 236 7.78 -4.18 -22.91
C PHE A 236 8.69 -4.38 -24.12
N SER A 237 8.26 -3.85 -25.26
CA SER A 237 9.11 -3.75 -26.46
C SER A 237 10.12 -2.60 -26.32
N ASN A 238 11.10 -2.53 -27.22
CA ASN A 238 12.12 -1.46 -27.19
C ASN A 238 11.53 -0.05 -27.37
N ASN A 239 10.36 0.06 -28.00
CA ASN A 239 9.68 1.34 -28.25
C ASN A 239 8.55 1.61 -27.24
N ASP A 240 8.35 0.72 -26.27
CA ASP A 240 7.32 0.89 -25.25
C ASP A 240 7.78 1.95 -24.24
N PRO A 241 7.04 3.05 -24.03
CA PRO A 241 7.44 4.12 -23.11
C PRO A 241 7.60 3.62 -21.66
N ARG A 242 6.87 2.56 -21.28
CA ARG A 242 6.94 1.97 -19.93
C ARG A 242 8.28 1.31 -19.65
N LEU A 243 9.06 0.97 -20.69
CA LEU A 243 10.41 0.40 -20.53
C LEU A 243 11.34 1.32 -19.74
N GLN A 244 11.18 2.64 -19.85
CA GLN A 244 12.01 3.62 -19.12
C GLN A 244 11.79 3.57 -17.60
N VAL A 245 10.65 3.01 -17.16
CA VAL A 245 10.33 2.86 -15.74
C VAL A 245 10.98 1.61 -15.14
N ALA A 246 11.34 0.62 -15.98
CA ALA A 246 11.89 -0.65 -15.53
C ALA A 246 13.17 -0.49 -14.71
N LEU A 247 13.33 -1.38 -13.72
CA LEU A 247 14.57 -1.43 -12.96
C LEU A 247 15.73 -1.85 -13.87
N PRO A 248 16.93 -1.26 -13.69
CA PRO A 248 18.10 -1.61 -14.51
C PRO A 248 18.53 -3.07 -14.30
N GLU A 249 18.33 -3.59 -13.10
CA GLU A 249 18.60 -4.97 -12.73
C GLU A 249 17.40 -5.57 -11.98
N VAL A 250 17.27 -6.90 -12.06
CA VAL A 250 16.26 -7.61 -11.27
C VAL A 250 16.58 -7.47 -9.78
N GLU A 251 15.55 -7.25 -8.97
CA GLU A 251 15.63 -7.40 -7.51
C GLU A 251 14.97 -8.74 -7.14
N PRO A 252 15.73 -9.82 -6.85
CA PRO A 252 15.15 -11.13 -6.58
C PRO A 252 14.28 -11.16 -5.31
N LEU A 253 14.52 -10.25 -4.37
CA LEU A 253 13.79 -10.23 -3.10
C LEU A 253 12.32 -9.83 -3.25
N ILE A 254 11.92 -9.23 -4.38
CA ILE A 254 10.50 -8.92 -4.63
C ILE A 254 9.61 -10.16 -4.58
N HIS A 255 10.14 -11.35 -4.90
CA HIS A 255 9.37 -12.60 -4.90
C HIS A 255 8.85 -12.99 -3.51
N PHE A 256 9.42 -12.41 -2.45
CA PHE A 256 8.99 -12.58 -1.06
C PHE A 256 8.12 -11.42 -0.56
N ALA A 257 7.82 -10.46 -1.43
CA ALA A 257 7.05 -9.26 -1.12
C ALA A 257 5.76 -9.13 -1.92
N LEU A 258 5.71 -9.72 -3.12
CA LEU A 258 4.53 -9.74 -3.97
C LEU A 258 3.56 -10.84 -3.53
N ASN A 259 2.32 -10.47 -3.27
CA ASN A 259 1.25 -11.38 -2.90
C ASN A 259 0.30 -11.58 -4.08
N HIS A 260 0.12 -12.83 -4.54
CA HIS A 260 -0.73 -13.19 -5.68
C HIS A 260 -2.16 -13.62 -5.29
N GLY A 261 -2.58 -13.38 -4.04
CA GLY A 261 -3.92 -13.71 -3.53
C GLY A 261 -4.16 -15.19 -3.24
N VAL A 262 -3.09 -15.95 -2.95
CA VAL A 262 -3.15 -17.39 -2.63
C VAL A 262 -2.42 -17.69 -1.34
N LYS A 263 -2.75 -18.81 -0.68
CA LYS A 263 -2.18 -19.16 0.63
C LYS A 263 -0.66 -19.35 0.62
N GLY A 264 -0.12 -19.88 -0.48
CA GLY A 264 1.34 -20.05 -0.64
C GLY A 264 2.13 -18.75 -0.83
N CYS A 265 1.47 -17.58 -0.83
CA CYS A 265 2.14 -16.29 -0.99
C CYS A 265 2.66 -15.72 0.35
N PRO A 266 3.71 -14.89 0.30
CA PRO A 266 4.16 -14.13 1.45
C PRO A 266 3.06 -13.23 2.04
N PRO A 267 3.10 -12.91 3.36
CA PRO A 267 2.13 -12.02 3.99
C PRO A 267 2.18 -10.61 3.38
N ILE A 268 1.03 -9.95 3.31
CA ILE A 268 0.92 -8.59 2.79
C ILE A 268 1.54 -7.61 3.79
N LYS A 269 2.44 -6.76 3.30
CA LYS A 269 3.12 -5.69 4.07
C LYS A 269 3.12 -4.40 3.25
N VAL A 270 3.23 -3.27 3.95
CA VAL A 270 3.47 -1.95 3.33
C VAL A 270 4.96 -1.70 3.34
N TYR A 271 5.48 -1.26 2.20
CA TYR A 271 6.89 -0.99 2.02
C TYR A 271 7.17 0.50 1.91
N SER A 272 8.26 0.97 2.52
CA SER A 272 8.70 2.38 2.44
C SER A 272 10.05 2.46 1.75
N PRO A 273 10.34 3.52 0.97
CA PRO A 273 11.65 3.63 0.32
C PRO A 273 12.81 3.72 1.30
N GLN A 274 12.59 4.29 2.49
CA GLN A 274 13.62 4.48 3.51
C GLN A 274 14.15 3.14 4.04
N ASP A 275 13.32 2.10 4.06
CA ASP A 275 13.68 0.78 4.62
C ASP A 275 13.34 -0.40 3.68
N ILE A 276 13.09 -0.14 2.39
CA ILE A 276 12.68 -1.18 1.44
C ILE A 276 13.66 -2.37 1.43
N LYS A 277 14.96 -2.10 1.51
CA LYS A 277 15.99 -3.14 1.51
C LYS A 277 15.90 -4.01 2.75
N GLY A 278 15.75 -3.41 3.93
CA GLY A 278 15.60 -4.12 5.20
C GLY A 278 14.32 -4.96 5.21
N GLN A 279 13.20 -4.34 4.82
CA GLN A 279 11.89 -4.99 4.74
C GLN A 279 11.87 -6.20 3.79
N LEU A 280 12.49 -6.07 2.62
CA LEU A 280 12.62 -7.17 1.65
C LEU A 280 13.51 -8.28 2.18
N HIS A 281 14.64 -7.95 2.81
CA HIS A 281 15.54 -8.94 3.40
C HIS A 281 14.85 -9.71 4.53
N SER A 282 14.20 -9.01 5.46
CA SER A 282 13.46 -9.63 6.55
C SER A 282 12.31 -10.52 6.06
N ALA A 283 11.66 -10.16 4.94
CA ALA A 283 10.63 -11.01 4.33
C ALA A 283 11.22 -12.30 3.74
N ALA A 284 12.32 -12.19 3.01
CA ALA A 284 13.01 -13.36 2.44
C ALA A 284 13.56 -14.29 3.54
N GLU A 285 14.20 -13.71 4.56
CA GLU A 285 14.72 -14.45 5.71
C GLU A 285 13.62 -15.23 6.43
N ALA A 286 12.53 -14.56 6.82
CA ALA A 286 11.40 -15.21 7.49
C ALA A 286 10.79 -16.33 6.63
N PHE A 287 10.71 -16.13 5.31
CA PHE A 287 10.21 -17.15 4.38
C PHE A 287 11.14 -18.36 4.31
N LEU A 288 12.46 -18.16 4.17
CA LEU A 288 13.46 -19.22 4.11
C LEU A 288 13.58 -20.00 5.44
N GLU A 289 13.36 -19.34 6.56
CA GLU A 289 13.33 -19.99 7.88
C GLU A 289 12.04 -20.80 8.13
N SER A 290 10.97 -20.54 7.37
CA SER A 290 9.76 -21.35 7.41
C SER A 290 9.92 -22.71 6.71
N SER A 291 9.00 -23.65 6.99
CA SER A 291 8.88 -24.92 6.26
C SER A 291 8.26 -24.77 4.87
N GLU A 292 7.67 -23.61 4.56
CA GLU A 292 7.09 -23.30 3.24
C GLU A 292 8.15 -22.83 2.24
N GLY A 293 9.22 -22.20 2.73
CA GLY A 293 10.31 -21.67 1.90
C GLY A 293 11.44 -22.67 1.66
N CYS A 294 11.94 -23.30 2.73
CA CYS A 294 13.11 -24.19 2.67
C CYS A 294 13.07 -25.30 3.73
N VAL A 295 13.18 -26.55 3.28
CA VAL A 295 13.33 -27.73 4.12
C VAL A 295 14.63 -28.45 3.75
N VAL A 296 15.51 -28.64 4.74
CA VAL A 296 16.81 -29.29 4.59
C VAL A 296 16.74 -30.70 5.16
N ASP A 297 16.79 -31.71 4.29
CA ASP A 297 16.90 -33.13 4.68
C ASP A 297 18.38 -33.54 4.62
N TYR A 298 19.02 -33.52 5.78
CA TYR A 298 20.44 -33.83 5.91
C TYR A 298 20.75 -35.30 5.57
N VAL A 299 19.86 -36.22 5.95
CA VAL A 299 20.07 -37.66 5.76
C VAL A 299 20.00 -38.02 4.27
N LYS A 300 19.03 -37.46 3.55
CA LYS A 300 18.86 -37.68 2.11
C LYS A 300 19.73 -36.77 1.24
N ARG A 301 20.44 -35.82 1.84
CA ARG A 301 21.19 -34.76 1.13
C ARG A 301 20.30 -34.02 0.12
N GLU A 302 19.07 -33.73 0.53
CA GLU A 302 18.06 -33.10 -0.30
C GLU A 302 17.61 -31.76 0.31
N VAL A 303 17.56 -30.72 -0.51
CA VAL A 303 17.00 -29.42 -0.13
C VAL A 303 15.72 -29.21 -0.93
N LYS A 304 14.60 -29.10 -0.21
CA LYS A 304 13.29 -28.82 -0.79
C LYS A 304 12.99 -27.34 -0.68
N LEU A 305 12.83 -26.69 -1.82
CA LEU A 305 12.59 -25.24 -1.92
C LEU A 305 11.17 -24.94 -2.38
N SER A 306 10.66 -23.75 -2.07
CA SER A 306 9.41 -23.26 -2.67
C SER A 306 9.45 -23.28 -4.21
N GLN A 307 8.29 -23.46 -4.86
CA GLN A 307 8.16 -23.41 -6.31
C GLN A 307 8.57 -22.06 -6.91
N ILE A 308 8.60 -20.98 -6.13
CA ILE A 308 9.12 -19.67 -6.55
C ILE A 308 10.53 -19.81 -7.13
N PHE A 309 11.39 -20.60 -6.47
CA PHE A 309 12.75 -20.86 -6.93
C PHE A 309 12.83 -21.71 -8.21
N LYS A 310 11.78 -22.47 -8.51
CA LYS A 310 11.65 -23.21 -9.78
C LYS A 310 11.23 -22.29 -10.90
N TRP A 311 10.17 -21.51 -10.67
CA TRP A 311 9.57 -20.64 -11.69
C TRP A 311 10.48 -19.48 -12.07
N TYR A 312 11.16 -18.89 -11.08
CA TYR A 312 12.02 -17.73 -11.24
C TYR A 312 13.51 -18.07 -11.07
N LYS A 313 13.90 -19.33 -11.36
CA LYS A 313 15.28 -19.83 -11.17
C LYS A 313 16.37 -18.90 -11.72
N VAL A 314 16.11 -18.25 -12.86
CA VAL A 314 17.02 -17.31 -13.54
C VAL A 314 17.28 -16.04 -12.70
N ASP A 315 16.33 -15.64 -11.86
CA ASP A 315 16.50 -14.49 -10.95
C ASP A 315 17.43 -14.83 -9.78
N PHE A 316 17.59 -16.12 -9.47
CA PHE A 316 18.45 -16.64 -8.40
C PHE A 316 19.75 -17.26 -8.93
N GLY A 317 20.20 -16.84 -10.12
CA GLY A 317 21.46 -17.29 -10.72
C GLY A 317 21.36 -18.48 -11.69
N GLY A 318 20.19 -19.07 -11.88
CA GLY A 318 19.89 -20.03 -12.97
C GLY A 318 20.39 -21.46 -12.75
N ALA A 319 21.43 -21.67 -11.95
CA ALA A 319 21.99 -22.97 -11.58
C ALA A 319 21.69 -23.33 -10.13
N ASP A 320 21.57 -24.62 -9.81
CA ASP A 320 21.24 -25.07 -8.45
C ASP A 320 22.29 -24.66 -7.42
N GLU A 321 23.58 -24.68 -7.78
CA GLU A 321 24.66 -24.22 -6.90
C GLU A 321 24.52 -22.73 -6.56
N LYS A 322 24.28 -21.89 -7.57
CA LYS A 322 24.08 -20.44 -7.37
C LYS A 322 22.81 -20.16 -6.57
N LEU A 323 21.75 -20.92 -6.83
CA LEU A 323 20.50 -20.83 -6.08
C LEU A 323 20.70 -21.20 -4.61
N LEU A 324 21.40 -22.30 -4.31
CA LEU A 324 21.63 -22.72 -2.92
C LEU A 324 22.54 -21.75 -2.17
N ASN A 325 23.56 -21.20 -2.83
CA ASN A 325 24.39 -20.14 -2.25
C ASN A 325 23.53 -18.89 -1.97
N TRP A 326 22.69 -18.48 -2.93
CA TRP A 326 21.77 -17.37 -2.75
C TRP A 326 20.83 -17.60 -1.56
N VAL A 327 20.28 -18.81 -1.41
CA VAL A 327 19.43 -19.18 -0.27
C VAL A 327 20.21 -19.03 1.04
N VAL A 328 21.43 -19.58 1.13
CA VAL A 328 22.27 -19.46 2.33
C VAL A 328 22.55 -18.00 2.68
N ASP A 329 22.82 -17.15 1.70
CA ASP A 329 23.17 -15.74 1.91
C ASP A 329 22.00 -14.93 2.48
N HIS A 330 20.76 -15.34 2.23
CA HIS A 330 19.54 -14.65 2.67
C HIS A 330 18.80 -15.37 3.82
N MET A 331 19.37 -16.46 4.35
CA MET A 331 18.89 -17.10 5.57
C MET A 331 19.42 -16.38 6.81
N GLY A 332 18.62 -16.42 7.88
CA GLY A 332 19.03 -15.96 9.20
C GLY A 332 20.12 -16.86 9.78
N GLU A 333 20.81 -16.40 10.82
CA GLU A 333 21.79 -17.22 11.52
C GLU A 333 21.09 -18.31 12.35
N SER A 334 20.79 -19.43 11.68
CA SER A 334 20.02 -20.56 12.20
C SER A 334 20.78 -21.88 12.11
N GLU A 335 20.32 -22.88 12.87
CA GLU A 335 20.81 -24.26 12.73
C GLU A 335 20.56 -24.78 11.30
N LYS A 336 19.43 -24.37 10.69
CA LYS A 336 19.08 -24.73 9.31
C LYS A 336 20.14 -24.22 8.31
N LYS A 337 20.56 -22.96 8.44
CA LYS A 337 21.64 -22.37 7.63
C LYS A 337 22.97 -23.10 7.83
N SER A 338 23.31 -23.40 9.07
CA SER A 338 24.54 -24.14 9.41
C SER A 338 24.56 -25.54 8.78
N ARG A 339 23.46 -26.29 8.90
CA ARG A 339 23.31 -27.62 8.28
C ARG A 339 23.38 -27.54 6.74
N LEU A 340 22.77 -26.52 6.14
CA LEU A 340 22.84 -26.32 4.69
C LEU A 340 24.27 -26.01 4.23
N LYS A 341 25.01 -25.13 4.92
CA LYS A 341 26.42 -24.86 4.63
C LYS A 341 27.29 -26.12 4.67
N ILE A 342 27.07 -26.99 5.65
CA ILE A 342 27.78 -28.28 5.77
C ILE A 342 27.41 -29.22 4.61
N LEU A 343 26.14 -29.28 4.20
CA LEU A 343 25.73 -30.09 3.05
C LEU A 343 26.37 -29.59 1.74
N LEU A 344 26.44 -28.28 1.55
CA LEU A 344 27.05 -27.68 0.37
C LEU A 344 28.55 -27.96 0.30
N SER A 345 29.28 -27.88 1.41
CA SER A 345 30.71 -28.21 1.44
C SER A 345 30.99 -29.69 1.19
N ALA A 346 30.05 -30.59 1.52
CA ALA A 346 30.14 -32.02 1.22
C ALA A 346 29.82 -32.38 -0.26
N GLY A 347 29.34 -31.42 -1.06
CA GLY A 347 28.97 -31.59 -2.47
C GLY A 347 27.65 -32.35 -2.70
N ASN A 348 27.30 -32.66 -3.95
CA ASN A 348 26.20 -33.56 -4.35
C ASN A 348 24.88 -33.37 -3.57
N VAL A 349 24.34 -32.15 -3.59
CA VAL A 349 23.04 -31.83 -2.97
C VAL A 349 21.94 -31.90 -4.01
N LYS A 350 20.90 -32.69 -3.76
CA LYS A 350 19.72 -32.75 -4.62
C LYS A 350 18.78 -31.58 -4.30
N VAL A 351 18.43 -30.79 -5.30
CA VAL A 351 17.37 -29.78 -5.18
C VAL A 351 16.05 -30.36 -5.65
N SER A 352 15.01 -30.25 -4.83
CA SER A 352 13.64 -30.53 -5.23
C SER A 352 12.69 -29.43 -4.74
N TYR A 353 11.42 -29.49 -5.10
CA TYR A 353 10.48 -28.39 -4.87
C TYR A 353 9.24 -28.85 -4.11
N LEU A 354 8.81 -28.02 -3.15
CA LEU A 354 7.62 -28.22 -2.33
C LEU A 354 6.35 -28.13 -3.17
N LEU A 355 5.25 -28.74 -2.71
CA LEU A 355 3.94 -28.52 -3.31
C LEU A 355 3.48 -27.10 -2.99
N TYR A 356 2.98 -26.38 -4.00
CA TYR A 356 2.54 -25.00 -3.84
C TYR A 356 1.01 -24.97 -3.74
N ASP A 357 0.51 -24.41 -2.64
CA ASP A 357 -0.92 -24.27 -2.41
C ASP A 357 -1.47 -23.08 -3.19
N TRP A 358 -2.15 -23.40 -4.29
CA TRP A 358 -2.80 -22.43 -5.16
C TRP A 358 -4.20 -22.01 -4.69
N SER A 359 -4.66 -22.51 -3.54
CA SER A 359 -5.94 -22.12 -2.95
C SER A 359 -5.91 -20.65 -2.50
N THR A 360 -7.08 -20.03 -2.46
CA THR A 360 -7.22 -18.60 -2.15
C THR A 360 -6.81 -18.31 -0.71
N ASN A 361 -6.21 -17.15 -0.45
CA ASN A 361 -5.92 -16.68 0.92
C ASN A 361 -7.14 -16.03 1.61
N SER A 362 -8.34 -16.35 1.14
CA SER A 362 -9.60 -15.84 1.68
C SER A 362 -9.94 -16.55 2.99
N THR A 363 -10.45 -15.79 3.97
CA THR A 363 -11.10 -16.36 5.16
C THR A 363 -12.59 -16.68 4.94
N ASP A 364 -13.15 -16.22 3.81
CA ASP A 364 -14.55 -16.44 3.41
C ASP A 364 -14.87 -17.85 2.92
#